data_AF-D0LFT6-F1
#
_entry.id   AF-D0LFT6-F1
#
_cell.length_a   1.000
_cell.length_b   1.000
_cell.length_c   1.000
_cell.angle_alpha   90.00
_cell.angle_beta   90.00
_cell.angle_gamma   90.00
#
_symmetry.space_group_name_H-M   'P 1'
#
loop_
_entity.id
_entity.type
_entity.pdbx_description
1 polymer ?
#
loop_
_entity_poly.entity_id
_entity_poly.type
_entity_poly.pdbx_seq_one_letter_code
_entity_poly.pdbx_strand_id
1 'polypeptide(L)'
;MFRDLLQRLETTLDVPYPERAEVLRELEADLHAHYDALRELGFSDEEARATAARDSGLDDAAQASLSDLHTPAVRRLLANLPPPAREPAEWLAAGISLFTLTFFLIKEVSMFQFMREGGYGMWLVALVAGAALLIQMRRAFTWFISRDHSHAALTRFTNTPLYLAAATLAAAVCGSASGFRVTLASAVEGGYGAEWILSGAYESLAPLIFGGVLAALIILVQGAIAAGLRAMQIRMPV
;
A
#
# COMPACT_ATOMS: atom_id res chain seq x y z
N MET A 1 31.74 -13.41 8.69
CA MET A 1 33.10 -12.82 8.77
C MET A 1 33.09 -11.35 8.39
N PHE A 2 32.37 -10.95 7.34
CA PHE A 2 32.22 -9.56 6.90
C PHE A 2 30.97 -8.84 7.45
N ARG A 3 30.43 -9.31 8.59
CA ARG A 3 29.12 -8.85 9.11
C ARG A 3 29.08 -7.34 9.34
N ASP A 4 30.13 -6.76 9.93
CA ASP A 4 30.18 -5.32 10.23
C ASP A 4 30.21 -4.46 8.95
N LEU A 5 30.89 -4.93 7.90
CA LEU A 5 30.94 -4.26 6.61
C LEU A 5 29.57 -4.33 5.91
N LEU A 6 28.99 -5.52 5.85
CA LEU A 6 27.68 -5.76 5.25
C LEU A 6 26.57 -4.99 6.00
N GLN A 7 26.64 -4.92 7.32
CA GLN A 7 25.70 -4.15 8.13
C GLN A 7 25.84 -2.63 7.90
N ARG A 8 27.07 -2.12 7.72
CA ARG A 8 27.28 -0.73 7.30
C ARG A 8 26.68 -0.48 5.92
N LEU A 9 26.97 -1.36 4.95
CA LEU A 9 26.42 -1.26 3.60
C LEU A 9 24.89 -1.36 3.59
N GLU A 10 24.30 -2.21 4.42
CA GLU A 10 22.85 -2.30 4.58
C GLU A 10 22.24 -0.95 4.97
N THR A 11 22.94 -0.19 5.83
CA THR A 11 22.49 1.14 6.27
C THR A 11 22.75 2.25 5.26
N THR A 12 23.79 2.16 4.44
CA THR A 12 24.18 3.22 3.48
C THR A 12 23.62 3.03 2.07
N LEU A 13 23.41 1.77 1.65
CA LEU A 13 22.97 1.45 0.30
C LEU A 13 21.50 1.85 0.09
N ASP A 14 21.25 2.85 -0.76
CA ASP A 14 19.90 3.35 -1.07
C ASP A 14 19.18 2.51 -2.15
N VAL A 15 19.35 1.19 -2.07
CA VAL A 15 18.65 0.21 -2.92
C VAL A 15 17.39 -0.25 -2.19
N PRO A 16 16.21 -0.31 -2.81
CA PRO A 16 15.01 -0.82 -2.15
C PRO A 16 15.10 -2.33 -1.84
N TYR A 17 14.34 -2.80 -0.86
CA TYR A 17 14.11 -4.24 -0.68
C TYR A 17 13.08 -4.75 -1.72
N PRO A 18 13.20 -6.01 -2.21
CA PRO A 18 14.15 -7.06 -1.81
C PRO A 18 15.52 -6.99 -2.48
N GLU A 19 15.72 -6.11 -3.49
CA GLU A 19 16.96 -6.07 -4.28
C GLU A 19 18.20 -5.79 -3.43
N ARG A 20 18.06 -4.97 -2.38
CA ARG A 20 19.14 -4.74 -1.39
C ARG A 20 19.66 -6.04 -0.78
N ALA A 21 18.77 -6.95 -0.39
CA ALA A 21 19.14 -8.23 0.20
C ALA A 21 19.87 -9.12 -0.80
N GLU A 22 19.45 -9.08 -2.07
CA GLU A 22 20.09 -9.83 -3.14
C GLU A 22 21.49 -9.31 -3.43
N VAL A 23 21.65 -7.98 -3.56
CA VAL A 23 22.95 -7.32 -3.72
C VAL A 23 23.88 -7.64 -2.55
N LEU A 24 23.40 -7.52 -1.30
CA LEU A 24 24.22 -7.82 -0.12
C LEU A 24 24.65 -9.30 -0.08
N ARG A 25 23.78 -10.22 -0.51
CA ARG A 25 24.07 -11.66 -0.56
C ARG A 25 25.08 -12.00 -1.65
N GLU A 26 24.95 -11.41 -2.83
CA GLU A 26 25.92 -11.57 -3.92
C GLU A 26 27.28 -11.01 -3.51
N LEU A 27 27.28 -9.83 -2.90
CA LEU A 27 28.49 -9.17 -2.44
C LEU A 27 29.16 -9.92 -1.27
N GLU A 28 28.39 -10.53 -0.38
CA GLU A 28 28.91 -11.45 0.64
C GLU A 28 29.61 -12.66 0.01
N ALA A 29 29.00 -13.26 -1.03
CA ALA A 29 29.60 -14.39 -1.73
C ALA A 29 30.90 -14.00 -2.45
N ASP A 30 30.93 -12.84 -3.11
CA ASP A 30 32.12 -12.32 -3.80
C ASP A 30 33.26 -12.00 -2.83
N LEU A 31 32.95 -11.38 -1.68
CA LEU A 31 33.91 -11.11 -0.61
C LEU A 31 34.50 -12.39 -0.04
N HIS A 32 33.67 -13.42 0.15
CA HIS A 32 34.12 -14.73 0.62
C HIS A 32 35.01 -15.43 -0.40
N ALA A 33 34.63 -15.45 -1.67
CA ALA A 33 35.43 -16.03 -2.74
C ALA A 33 36.80 -15.35 -2.87
N HIS A 34 36.85 -14.01 -2.80
CA HIS A 34 38.10 -13.25 -2.87
C HIS A 34 38.98 -13.46 -1.64
N TYR A 35 38.38 -13.54 -0.45
CA TYR A 35 39.09 -13.90 0.77
C TYR A 35 39.71 -15.29 0.68
N ASP A 36 38.97 -16.30 0.22
CA ASP A 36 39.46 -17.67 0.12
C ASP A 36 40.65 -17.75 -0.85
N ALA A 37 40.57 -17.05 -1.99
CA ALA A 37 41.68 -16.93 -2.94
C ALA A 37 42.93 -16.28 -2.31
N LEU A 38 42.78 -15.23 -1.51
CA LEU A 38 43.90 -14.58 -0.81
C LEU A 38 44.51 -15.51 0.26
N ARG A 39 43.70 -16.33 0.92
CA ARG A 39 44.18 -17.34 1.87
C ARG A 39 44.98 -18.44 1.18
N GLU A 40 44.56 -18.88 0.00
CA GLU A 40 45.32 -19.82 -0.83
C GLU A 40 46.67 -19.25 -1.28
N LEU A 41 46.75 -17.94 -1.49
CA LEU A 41 48.00 -17.22 -1.79
C LEU A 41 48.90 -16.99 -0.57
N GLY A 42 48.50 -17.45 0.61
CA GLY A 42 49.31 -17.44 1.83
C GLY A 42 49.20 -16.16 2.68
N PHE A 43 48.25 -15.28 2.39
CA PHE A 43 47.98 -14.10 3.24
C PHE A 43 47.46 -14.54 4.61
N SER A 44 47.78 -13.77 5.66
CA SER A 44 47.17 -13.99 6.97
C SER A 44 45.66 -13.70 6.96
N ASP A 45 44.92 -14.19 7.96
CA ASP A 45 43.46 -14.00 8.04
C ASP A 45 43.05 -12.51 8.05
N GLU A 46 43.77 -11.69 8.82
CA GLU A 46 43.51 -10.24 8.89
C GLU A 46 43.87 -9.53 7.58
N GLU A 47 45.01 -9.87 6.97
CA GLU A 47 45.42 -9.27 5.70
C GLU A 47 44.50 -9.66 4.54
N ALA A 48 44.08 -10.93 4.49
CA ALA A 48 43.13 -11.40 3.48
C ALA A 48 41.79 -10.68 3.61
N ARG A 49 41.27 -10.51 4.83
CA ARG A 49 40.02 -9.73 5.07
C ARG A 49 40.16 -8.27 4.65
N ALA A 50 41.23 -7.61 5.10
CA ALA A 50 41.44 -6.19 4.83
C ALA A 50 41.68 -5.92 3.34
N THR A 51 42.34 -6.85 2.64
CA THR A 51 42.58 -6.77 1.20
C THR A 51 41.31 -7.07 0.42
N ALA A 52 40.56 -8.11 0.80
CA ALA A 52 39.29 -8.44 0.13
C ALA A 52 38.29 -7.29 0.21
N ALA A 53 38.13 -6.68 1.39
CA ALA A 53 37.26 -5.52 1.58
C ALA A 53 37.73 -4.30 0.76
N ARG A 54 39.04 -4.08 0.62
CA ARG A 54 39.59 -2.96 -0.15
C ARG A 54 39.43 -3.15 -1.66
N ASP A 55 39.71 -4.35 -2.15
CA ASP A 55 39.69 -4.69 -3.56
C ASP A 55 38.27 -4.84 -4.12
N SER A 56 37.29 -5.10 -3.25
CA SER A 56 35.87 -5.15 -3.63
C SER A 56 35.33 -3.83 -4.22
N GLY A 57 36.11 -2.73 -4.14
CA GLY A 57 35.76 -1.48 -4.81
C GLY A 57 34.48 -0.84 -4.28
N LEU A 58 34.11 -1.15 -3.03
CA LEU A 58 32.94 -0.63 -2.31
C LEU A 58 33.13 0.83 -1.86
N ASP A 59 33.75 1.65 -2.70
CA ASP A 59 33.88 3.07 -2.46
C ASP A 59 32.50 3.77 -2.56
N ASP A 60 32.43 4.98 -2.03
CA ASP A 60 31.19 5.77 -2.03
C ASP A 60 30.68 6.03 -3.45
N ALA A 61 31.58 6.06 -4.45
CA ALA A 61 31.24 6.27 -5.85
C ALA A 61 30.58 5.04 -6.49
N ALA A 62 31.07 3.82 -6.22
CA ALA A 62 30.48 2.57 -6.65
C ALA A 62 29.11 2.37 -5.98
N GLN A 63 28.99 2.67 -4.69
CA GLN A 63 27.71 2.62 -3.97
C GLN A 63 26.67 3.57 -4.59
N ALA A 64 27.08 4.79 -4.93
CA ALA A 64 26.21 5.76 -5.59
C ALA A 64 25.75 5.27 -6.99
N SER A 65 26.67 4.72 -7.79
CA SER A 65 26.37 4.14 -9.11
C SER A 65 25.38 2.97 -9.02
N LEU A 66 25.57 2.08 -8.05
CA LEU A 66 24.69 0.95 -7.81
C LEU A 66 23.29 1.42 -7.39
N SER A 67 23.23 2.38 -6.47
CA SER A 67 21.97 3.00 -6.05
C SER A 67 21.22 3.65 -7.21
N ASP A 68 21.93 4.37 -8.08
CA ASP A 68 21.33 5.03 -9.23
C ASP A 68 20.67 4.02 -10.17
N LEU A 69 21.34 2.91 -10.49
CA LEU A 69 20.80 1.85 -11.35
C LEU A 69 19.50 1.24 -10.82
N HIS A 70 19.37 1.10 -9.49
CA HIS A 70 18.20 0.49 -8.86
C HIS A 70 17.10 1.48 -8.42
N THR A 71 17.33 2.79 -8.57
CA THR A 71 16.33 3.80 -8.20
C THR A 71 15.17 3.81 -9.21
N PRO A 72 13.91 3.57 -8.78
CA PRO A 72 12.75 3.58 -9.68
C PRO A 72 12.61 4.92 -10.42
N ALA A 73 12.19 4.90 -11.68
CA ALA A 73 11.98 6.12 -12.48
C ALA A 73 11.07 7.13 -11.77
N VAL A 74 10.03 6.65 -11.07
CA VAL A 74 9.13 7.49 -10.28
C VAL A 74 9.85 8.15 -9.12
N ARG A 75 10.72 7.43 -8.40
CA ARG A 75 11.52 7.99 -7.31
C ARG A 75 12.51 9.04 -7.82
N ARG A 76 13.13 8.81 -8.99
CA ARG A 76 13.98 9.84 -9.65
C ARG A 76 13.18 11.09 -10.01
N LEU A 77 11.96 10.91 -10.52
CA LEU A 77 11.08 12.03 -10.87
C LEU A 77 10.63 12.81 -9.61
N LEU A 78 10.30 12.11 -8.52
CA LEU A 78 9.96 12.72 -7.24
C LEU A 78 11.17 13.38 -6.56
N ALA A 79 12.39 12.89 -6.80
CA ALA A 79 13.62 13.48 -6.25
C ALA A 79 13.83 14.92 -6.74
N ASN A 80 13.41 15.22 -7.98
CA ASN A 80 13.48 16.55 -8.57
C ASN A 80 12.49 17.56 -7.95
N LEU A 81 11.52 17.08 -7.17
CA LEU A 81 10.56 17.95 -6.48
C LEU A 81 11.12 18.43 -5.13
N PRO A 82 10.84 19.68 -4.73
CA PRO A 82 11.12 20.16 -3.38
C PRO A 82 10.50 19.24 -2.33
N PRO A 83 11.14 19.01 -1.16
CA PRO A 83 10.59 18.19 -0.09
C PRO A 83 9.10 18.45 0.25
N PRO A 84 8.60 19.70 0.33
CA PRO A 84 7.18 19.94 0.63
C PRO A 84 6.22 19.55 -0.50
N ALA A 85 6.69 19.38 -1.73
CA ALA A 85 5.86 19.03 -2.90
C ALA A 85 5.76 17.52 -3.14
N ARG A 86 6.62 16.71 -2.52
CA ARG A 86 6.65 15.25 -2.71
C ARG A 86 5.40 14.58 -2.15
N GLU A 87 5.01 14.89 -0.92
CA GLU A 87 3.82 14.29 -0.30
C GLU A 87 2.52 14.62 -1.06
N PRO A 88 2.25 15.89 -1.46
CA PRO A 88 1.11 16.19 -2.34
C PRO A 88 1.13 15.44 -3.68
N ALA A 89 2.31 15.26 -4.29
CA ALA A 89 2.42 14.53 -5.55
C ALA A 89 2.05 13.05 -5.40
N GLU A 90 2.46 12.39 -4.31
CA GLU A 90 2.05 11.02 -3.99
C GLU A 90 0.53 10.91 -3.80
N TRP A 91 -0.07 11.85 -3.05
CA TRP A 91 -1.51 11.91 -2.86
C TRP A 91 -2.26 12.12 -4.17
N LEU A 92 -1.74 12.97 -5.06
CA LEU A 92 -2.31 13.20 -6.38
C LEU A 92 -2.23 11.93 -7.25
N ALA A 93 -1.09 11.23 -7.26
CA ALA A 93 -0.95 9.99 -8.03
C ALA A 93 -1.95 8.90 -7.58
N ALA A 94 -2.07 8.70 -6.26
CA ALA A 94 -3.06 7.78 -5.70
C ALA A 94 -4.51 8.26 -5.95
N GLY A 95 -4.75 9.56 -5.78
CA GLY A 95 -6.04 10.21 -5.96
C GLY A 95 -6.55 10.15 -7.39
N ILE A 96 -5.70 10.42 -8.37
CA ILE A 96 -6.03 10.30 -9.80
C ILE A 96 -6.42 8.85 -10.12
N SER A 97 -5.65 7.88 -9.67
CA SER A 97 -5.93 6.45 -9.92
C SER A 97 -7.30 6.04 -9.36
N LEU A 98 -7.58 6.42 -8.11
CA LEU A 98 -8.88 6.14 -7.48
C LEU A 98 -10.02 6.90 -8.14
N PHE A 99 -9.79 8.17 -8.50
CA PHE A 99 -10.77 9.01 -9.20
C PHE A 99 -11.12 8.41 -10.55
N THR A 100 -10.14 7.99 -11.35
CA THR A 100 -10.35 7.34 -12.65
C THR A 100 -11.18 6.07 -12.48
N LEU A 101 -10.83 5.19 -11.54
CA LEU A 101 -11.61 3.98 -11.26
C LEU A 101 -13.05 4.31 -10.88
N THR A 102 -13.23 5.25 -9.95
CA THR A 102 -14.56 5.65 -9.46
C THR A 102 -15.39 6.30 -10.56
N PHE A 103 -14.77 7.14 -11.40
CA PHE A 103 -15.42 7.80 -12.53
C PHE A 103 -15.93 6.77 -13.56
N PHE A 104 -15.10 5.77 -13.90
CA PHE A 104 -15.52 4.67 -14.78
C PHE A 104 -16.69 3.88 -14.19
N LEU A 105 -16.64 3.55 -12.89
CA LEU A 105 -17.73 2.83 -12.21
C LEU A 105 -19.03 3.65 -12.18
N ILE A 106 -18.97 4.95 -11.86
CA ILE A 106 -20.17 5.81 -11.79
C ILE A 106 -20.79 6.02 -13.18
N LYS A 107 -20.00 5.97 -14.26
CA LYS A 107 -20.52 6.08 -15.63
C LYS A 107 -21.32 4.86 -16.07
N GLU A 108 -21.19 3.74 -15.37
CA GLU A 108 -22.03 2.58 -15.62
C GLU A 108 -23.46 2.86 -15.14
N VAL A 109 -24.43 2.79 -16.07
CA VAL A 109 -25.84 3.17 -15.83
C VAL A 109 -26.42 2.44 -14.61
N SER A 110 -26.11 1.16 -14.46
CA SER A 110 -26.56 0.32 -13.35
C SER A 110 -26.06 0.83 -12.00
N MET A 111 -24.79 1.26 -11.92
CA MET A 111 -24.21 1.74 -10.67
C MET A 111 -24.81 3.10 -10.27
N PHE A 112 -25.01 4.00 -11.24
CA PHE A 112 -25.63 5.29 -10.97
C PHE A 112 -27.07 5.16 -10.50
N GLN A 113 -27.86 4.27 -11.11
CA GLN A 113 -29.23 3.98 -10.67
C GLN A 113 -29.25 3.40 -9.26
N PHE A 114 -28.40 2.42 -8.98
CA PHE A 114 -28.27 1.81 -7.66
C PHE A 114 -27.88 2.81 -6.56
N MET A 115 -26.93 3.72 -6.84
CA MET A 115 -26.55 4.80 -5.93
C MET A 115 -27.71 5.77 -5.67
N ARG A 116 -28.53 6.04 -6.69
CA ARG A 116 -29.69 6.92 -6.58
C ARG A 116 -30.82 6.28 -5.77
N GLU A 117 -31.06 4.99 -5.95
CA GLU A 117 -32.05 4.20 -5.22
C GLU A 117 -31.75 4.12 -3.72
N GLY A 118 -30.50 3.87 -3.33
CA GLY A 118 -30.12 3.86 -1.91
C GLY A 118 -30.02 5.25 -1.25
N GLY A 119 -30.28 6.33 -1.99
CA GLY A 119 -30.38 7.70 -1.48
C GLY A 119 -29.10 8.26 -0.85
N TYR A 120 -29.25 9.21 0.09
CA TYR A 120 -28.11 9.91 0.71
C TYR A 120 -27.16 8.99 1.50
N GLY A 121 -27.67 7.87 2.02
CA GLY A 121 -26.83 6.90 2.74
C GLY A 121 -25.71 6.32 1.87
N MET A 122 -25.99 6.08 0.58
CA MET A 122 -25.01 5.56 -0.37
C MET A 122 -23.82 6.49 -0.56
N TRP A 123 -24.06 7.81 -0.63
CA TRP A 123 -23.01 8.81 -0.81
C TRP A 123 -22.09 8.90 0.41
N LEU A 124 -22.66 8.80 1.61
CA LEU A 124 -21.86 8.77 2.84
C LEU A 124 -20.98 7.51 2.90
N VAL A 125 -21.56 6.34 2.58
CA VAL A 125 -20.83 5.07 2.48
C VAL A 125 -19.68 5.18 1.46
N ALA A 126 -19.96 5.69 0.26
CA ALA A 126 -18.98 5.89 -0.80
C ALA A 126 -17.84 6.83 -0.38
N LEU A 127 -18.16 7.93 0.32
CA LEU A 127 -17.18 8.90 0.79
C LEU A 127 -16.23 8.29 1.83
N VAL A 128 -16.77 7.61 2.84
CA VAL A 128 -15.97 6.98 3.90
C VAL A 128 -15.11 5.85 3.34
N ALA A 129 -15.70 5.00 2.48
CA ALA A 129 -14.97 3.92 1.82
C ALA A 129 -13.90 4.45 0.86
N GLY A 130 -14.21 5.50 0.10
CA GLY A 130 -13.28 6.16 -0.80
C GLY A 130 -12.05 6.70 -0.07
N ALA A 131 -12.23 7.31 1.10
CA ALA A 131 -11.11 7.74 1.93
C ALA A 131 -10.22 6.57 2.37
N ALA A 132 -10.82 5.43 2.74
CA ALA A 132 -10.07 4.23 3.11
C ALA A 132 -9.25 3.66 1.94
N LEU A 133 -9.87 3.57 0.77
CA LEU A 133 -9.22 3.09 -0.44
C LEU A 133 -8.12 4.05 -0.91
N LEU A 134 -8.30 5.36 -0.75
CA LEU A 134 -7.28 6.36 -1.08
C LEU A 134 -6.03 6.19 -0.21
N ILE A 135 -6.20 6.00 1.10
CA ILE A 135 -5.09 5.73 2.02
C ILE A 135 -4.36 4.45 1.63
N GLN A 136 -5.10 3.39 1.28
CA GLN A 136 -4.49 2.12 0.84
C GLN A 136 -3.76 2.25 -0.49
N MET A 137 -4.34 2.98 -1.46
CA MET A 137 -3.71 3.23 -2.75
C MET A 137 -2.43 4.05 -2.58
N ARG A 138 -2.43 5.05 -1.69
CA ARG A 138 -1.21 5.79 -1.34
C ARG A 138 -0.15 4.86 -0.76
N ARG A 139 -0.51 4.00 0.19
CA ARG A 139 0.44 3.03 0.77
C ARG A 139 0.99 2.07 -0.29
N ALA A 140 0.12 1.54 -1.15
CA ALA A 140 0.52 0.70 -2.27
C ALA A 140 1.45 1.45 -3.23
N PHE A 141 1.18 2.73 -3.53
CA PHE A 141 2.06 3.57 -4.33
C PHE A 141 3.44 3.75 -3.67
N THR A 142 3.49 4.10 -2.39
CA THR A 142 4.75 4.28 -1.67
C THR A 142 5.58 2.99 -1.67
N TRP A 143 4.95 1.83 -1.46
CA TRP A 143 5.67 0.56 -1.37
C TRP A 143 6.01 -0.08 -2.71
N PHE A 144 5.07 -0.16 -3.65
CA PHE A 144 5.29 -0.89 -4.89
C PHE A 144 5.89 -0.02 -6.00
N ILE A 145 5.52 1.27 -6.04
CA ILE A 145 5.94 2.18 -7.11
C ILE A 145 7.17 2.99 -6.67
N SER A 146 7.09 3.63 -5.50
CA SER A 146 8.22 4.41 -4.97
C SER A 146 9.28 3.53 -4.30
N ARG A 147 8.91 2.29 -3.94
CA ARG A 147 9.76 1.32 -3.25
C ARG A 147 10.37 1.83 -1.94
N ASP A 148 9.67 2.73 -1.25
CA ASP A 148 10.06 3.21 0.07
C ASP A 148 9.60 2.21 1.13
N HIS A 149 10.57 1.50 1.70
CA HIS A 149 10.39 0.49 2.75
C HIS A 149 10.85 0.99 4.12
N SER A 150 10.97 2.31 4.31
CA SER A 150 11.36 2.88 5.59
C SER A 150 10.35 2.52 6.69
N HIS A 151 10.83 2.36 7.93
CA HIS A 151 9.97 2.03 9.07
C HIS A 151 8.84 3.07 9.26
N ALA A 152 9.11 4.34 8.97
CA ALA A 152 8.11 5.40 8.98
C ALA A 152 7.01 5.17 7.93
N ALA A 153 7.38 4.81 6.69
CA ALA A 153 6.42 4.48 5.63
C ALA A 153 5.60 3.21 5.91
N LEU A 154 6.17 2.26 6.65
CA LEU A 154 5.50 1.00 7.01
C LEU A 154 4.47 1.14 8.13
N THR A 155 4.74 2.02 9.10
CA THR A 155 3.90 2.20 10.30
C THR A 155 2.83 3.28 10.15
N ARG A 156 3.01 4.22 9.21
CA ARG A 156 2.06 5.31 8.99
C ARG A 156 0.74 4.76 8.43
N PHE A 157 -0.35 5.03 9.17
CA PHE A 157 -1.73 4.66 8.81
C PHE A 157 -2.01 3.16 8.63
N THR A 158 -1.25 2.27 9.28
CA THR A 158 -1.43 0.82 9.11
C THR A 158 -2.83 0.36 9.50
N ASN A 159 -3.36 0.86 10.61
CA ASN A 159 -4.69 0.45 11.13
C ASN A 159 -5.83 1.35 10.65
N THR A 160 -5.55 2.52 10.09
CA THR A 160 -6.56 3.51 9.68
C THR A 160 -7.59 2.95 8.68
N PRO A 161 -7.20 2.17 7.64
CA PRO A 161 -8.17 1.57 6.74
C PRO A 161 -9.17 0.63 7.43
N LEU A 162 -8.76 -0.09 8.48
CA LEU A 162 -9.66 -1.00 9.22
C LEU A 162 -10.71 -0.22 10.02
N TYR A 163 -10.31 0.89 10.66
CA TYR A 163 -11.27 1.77 11.33
C TYR A 163 -12.24 2.40 10.32
N LEU A 164 -11.76 2.77 9.14
CA LEU A 164 -12.61 3.29 8.08
C LEU A 164 -13.54 2.22 7.49
N ALA A 165 -13.10 0.96 7.38
CA ALA A 165 -13.99 -0.15 7.00
C ALA A 165 -15.14 -0.33 7.99
N ALA A 166 -14.84 -0.27 9.30
CA ALA A 166 -15.86 -0.31 10.34
C ALA A 166 -16.80 0.90 10.25
N ALA A 167 -16.27 2.09 10.00
CA ALA A 167 -17.07 3.30 9.82
C ALA A 167 -17.95 3.23 8.55
N THR A 168 -17.45 2.64 7.45
CA THR A 168 -18.23 2.37 6.23
C THR A 168 -19.40 1.45 6.54
N LEU A 169 -19.19 0.37 7.28
CA LEU A 169 -20.25 -0.55 7.67
C LEU A 169 -21.27 0.11 8.60
N ALA A 170 -20.81 0.91 9.57
CA ALA A 170 -21.70 1.66 10.46
C ALA A 170 -22.57 2.67 9.68
N ALA A 171 -21.96 3.42 8.74
CA ALA A 171 -22.68 4.34 7.86
C ALA A 171 -23.72 3.61 7.00
N ALA A 172 -23.39 2.42 6.50
CA ALA A 172 -24.28 1.57 5.72
C ALA A 172 -25.48 1.10 6.52
N VAL A 173 -25.27 0.62 7.76
CA VAL A 173 -26.34 0.24 8.69
C VAL A 173 -27.25 1.43 8.99
N CYS A 174 -26.69 2.61 9.28
CA CYS A 174 -27.47 3.82 9.53
C CYS A 174 -28.29 4.24 8.29
N GLY A 175 -27.70 4.18 7.09
CA GLY A 175 -28.38 4.46 5.83
C GLY A 175 -29.57 3.53 5.61
N SER A 176 -29.35 2.23 5.77
CA SER A 176 -30.40 1.21 5.66
C SER A 176 -31.50 1.37 6.70
N ALA A 177 -31.16 1.61 7.96
CA ALA A 177 -32.13 1.86 9.02
C ALA A 177 -32.98 3.10 8.75
N SER A 178 -32.38 4.18 8.22
CA SER A 178 -33.11 5.37 7.80
C SER A 178 -34.08 5.07 6.64
N GLY A 179 -33.64 4.30 5.64
CA GLY A 179 -34.50 3.86 4.54
C GLY A 179 -35.72 3.10 5.04
N PHE A 180 -35.49 2.06 5.87
CA PHE A 180 -36.58 1.27 6.44
C PHE A 180 -37.56 2.12 7.24
N ARG A 181 -37.06 3.09 8.01
CA ARG A 181 -37.91 4.02 8.78
C ARG A 181 -38.83 4.83 7.87
N VAL A 182 -38.32 5.31 6.73
CA VAL A 182 -39.12 6.07 5.75
C VAL A 182 -40.16 5.16 5.09
N THR A 183 -39.77 3.98 4.62
CA THR A 183 -40.70 3.01 4.00
C THR A 183 -41.82 2.60 4.95
N LEU A 184 -41.49 2.32 6.22
CA LEU A 184 -42.49 1.96 7.24
C LEU A 184 -43.43 3.12 7.58
N ALA A 185 -42.91 4.34 7.68
CA ALA A 185 -43.74 5.52 7.93
C ALA A 185 -44.76 5.72 6.80
N SER A 186 -44.33 5.63 5.54
CA SER A 186 -45.22 5.73 4.37
C SER A 186 -46.23 4.58 4.27
N ALA A 187 -45.88 3.38 4.75
CA ALA A 187 -46.82 2.26 4.82
C ALA A 187 -47.95 2.50 5.83
N VAL A 188 -47.63 3.08 7.00
CA VAL A 188 -48.61 3.39 8.05
C VAL A 188 -49.57 4.51 7.63
N GLU A 189 -49.10 5.47 6.84
CA GLU A 189 -49.93 6.57 6.31
C GLU A 189 -50.96 6.09 5.26
N GLY A 190 -50.97 4.80 4.89
CA GLY A 190 -52.04 4.17 4.12
C GLY A 190 -52.09 4.55 2.64
N GLY A 191 -51.06 5.23 2.12
CA GLY A 191 -51.04 5.79 0.77
C GLY A 191 -50.59 4.83 -0.34
N TYR A 192 -50.07 3.64 -0.03
CA TYR A 192 -49.35 2.80 -1.00
C TYR A 192 -49.68 1.31 -0.90
N GLY A 193 -49.65 0.63 -2.05
CA GLY A 193 -49.87 -0.83 -2.14
C GLY A 193 -48.66 -1.65 -1.66
N ALA A 194 -48.86 -2.96 -1.46
CA ALA A 194 -47.84 -3.88 -0.96
C ALA A 194 -46.56 -3.92 -1.81
N GLU A 195 -46.68 -3.76 -3.14
CA GLU A 195 -45.53 -3.71 -4.06
C GLU A 195 -44.59 -2.54 -3.76
N TRP A 196 -45.14 -1.38 -3.39
CA TRP A 196 -44.33 -0.19 -3.06
C TRP A 196 -43.55 -0.39 -1.77
N ILE A 197 -44.18 -1.01 -0.76
CA ILE A 197 -43.52 -1.34 0.51
C ILE A 197 -42.36 -2.31 0.28
N LEU A 198 -42.56 -3.32 -0.58
CA LEU A 198 -41.50 -4.25 -0.95
C LEU A 198 -40.36 -3.53 -1.68
N SER A 199 -40.66 -2.66 -2.66
CA SER A 199 -39.63 -1.87 -3.36
C SER A 199 -38.82 -1.02 -2.39
N GLY A 200 -39.47 -0.27 -1.51
CA GLY A 200 -38.78 0.57 -0.51
C GLY A 200 -37.94 -0.24 0.47
N ALA A 201 -38.38 -1.44 0.84
CA ALA A 201 -37.59 -2.35 1.67
C ALA A 201 -36.32 -2.85 0.94
N TYR A 202 -36.42 -3.17 -0.36
CA TYR A 202 -35.26 -3.55 -1.17
C TYR A 202 -34.28 -2.38 -1.34
N GLU A 203 -34.76 -1.19 -1.66
CA GLU A 203 -33.94 0.02 -1.78
C GLU A 203 -33.22 0.33 -0.46
N SER A 204 -33.88 0.10 0.67
CA SER A 204 -33.30 0.26 2.01
C SER A 204 -32.16 -0.71 2.30
N LEU A 205 -32.05 -1.84 1.60
CA LEU A 205 -30.92 -2.76 1.74
C LEU A 205 -29.70 -2.35 0.91
N ALA A 206 -29.86 -1.48 -0.09
CA ALA A 206 -28.76 -1.08 -0.97
C ALA A 206 -27.54 -0.51 -0.22
N PRO A 207 -27.68 0.41 0.77
CA PRO A 207 -26.55 0.90 1.56
C PRO A 207 -25.80 -0.21 2.27
N LEU A 208 -26.51 -1.17 2.89
CA LEU A 208 -25.91 -2.29 3.62
C LEU A 208 -25.11 -3.21 2.68
N ILE A 209 -25.67 -3.56 1.53
CA ILE A 209 -24.99 -4.40 0.52
C ILE A 209 -23.74 -3.68 0.02
N PHE A 210 -23.87 -2.43 -0.39
CA PHE A 210 -22.78 -1.65 -0.95
C PHE A 210 -21.66 -1.41 0.06
N GLY A 211 -22.02 -0.96 1.27
CA GLY A 211 -21.06 -0.74 2.35
C GLY A 211 -20.40 -2.02 2.84
N GLY A 212 -21.14 -3.13 2.88
CA GLY A 212 -20.59 -4.45 3.21
C GLY A 212 -19.53 -4.90 2.19
N VAL A 213 -19.83 -4.78 0.89
CA VAL A 213 -18.88 -5.11 -0.19
C VAL A 213 -17.63 -4.23 -0.12
N LEU A 214 -17.79 -2.92 0.06
CA LEU A 214 -16.64 -2.00 0.16
C LEU A 214 -15.81 -2.24 1.42
N ALA A 215 -16.45 -2.48 2.57
CA ALA A 215 -15.74 -2.82 3.80
C ALA A 215 -14.93 -4.12 3.65
N ALA A 216 -15.53 -5.15 3.04
CA ALA A 216 -14.84 -6.40 2.74
C ALA A 216 -13.64 -6.17 1.79
N LEU A 217 -13.82 -5.38 0.73
CA LEU A 217 -12.74 -5.01 -0.19
C LEU A 217 -11.59 -4.30 0.54
N ILE A 218 -11.91 -3.32 1.42
CA ILE A 218 -10.92 -2.60 2.22
C ILE A 218 -10.12 -3.58 3.10
N ILE A 219 -10.78 -4.54 3.74
CA ILE A 219 -10.12 -5.55 4.59
C ILE A 219 -9.24 -6.48 3.74
N LEU A 220 -9.71 -6.90 2.56
CA LEU A 220 -8.96 -7.77 1.65
C LEU A 220 -7.69 -7.09 1.13
N VAL A 221 -7.79 -5.83 0.68
CA VAL A 221 -6.63 -5.07 0.22
C VAL A 221 -5.63 -4.87 1.37
N GLN A 222 -6.11 -4.54 2.58
CA GLN A 222 -5.26 -4.42 3.76
C GLN A 222 -4.57 -5.76 4.10
N GLY A 223 -5.29 -6.88 3.98
CA GLY A 223 -4.75 -8.22 4.19
C GLY A 223 -3.68 -8.59 3.17
N ALA A 224 -3.90 -8.27 1.89
CA ALA A 224 -2.93 -8.49 0.82
C ALA A 224 -1.65 -7.65 1.02
N ILE A 225 -1.82 -6.38 1.38
CA ILE A 225 -0.74 -5.45 1.76
C ILE A 225 0.06 -6.02 2.93
N ALA A 226 -0.60 -6.48 4.00
CA ALA A 226 0.06 -7.07 5.17
C ALA A 226 0.74 -8.43 4.87
N ALA A 227 0.17 -9.24 3.97
CA ALA A 227 0.80 -10.47 3.50
C ALA A 227 2.06 -10.18 2.68
N GLY A 228 2.02 -9.18 1.80
CA GLY A 228 3.19 -8.71 1.05
C GLY A 228 4.31 -8.24 1.97
N LEU A 229 4.00 -7.47 3.02
CA LEU A 229 4.98 -7.07 4.02
C LEU A 229 5.63 -8.26 4.73
N ARG A 230 4.83 -9.25 5.16
CA ARG A 230 5.36 -10.44 5.83
C ARG A 230 6.27 -11.25 4.91
N ALA A 231 5.90 -11.40 3.64
CA ALA A 231 6.75 -12.08 2.67
C ALA A 231 8.11 -11.39 2.51
N MET A 232 8.16 -10.05 2.57
CA MET A 232 9.41 -9.29 2.52
C MET A 232 10.27 -9.44 3.79
N GLN A 233 9.66 -9.67 4.96
CA GLN A 233 10.37 -9.84 6.24
C GLN A 233 10.94 -11.26 6.46
N ILE A 234 10.58 -12.26 5.65
CA ILE A 234 10.87 -13.69 5.94
C ILE A 234 12.25 -14.17 5.42
N ARG A 235 13.12 -13.29 4.92
CA ARG A 235 14.50 -13.69 4.58
C ARG A 235 15.54 -12.79 5.24
N MET A 236 15.62 -12.85 6.56
CA MET A 236 16.88 -12.57 7.24
C MET A 236 17.42 -13.89 7.79
N PRO A 237 18.55 -14.41 7.29
CA PRO A 237 19.25 -15.47 7.99
C PRO A 237 19.68 -14.92 9.35
N VAL A 238 19.23 -15.59 10.42
CA VAL A 238 19.71 -15.38 11.79
C VAL A 238 21.15 -15.90 11.88
#